data_AF-A0A448MR36-F1
#
_entry.id   AF-A0A448MR36-F1
#
_cell.length_a   1.000
_cell.length_b   1.000
_cell.length_c   1.000
_cell.angle_alpha   90.00
_cell.angle_beta   90.00
_cell.angle_gamma   90.00
#
_symmetry.space_group_name_H-M   'P 1'
#
loop_
_entity.id
_entity.type
_entity.pdbx_description
1 polymer ?
#
loop_
_entity_poly.entity_id
_entity_poly.type
_entity_poly.pdbx_seq_one_letter_code
_entity_poly.pdbx_strand_id
1 'polypeptide(L)' 'MNTSRLFHFLFQGNLVKRIALGLILGILVALVNSTIEQTFGFNLASNVGVLGQIFVKALRAVAPILIFSL' A
#
# COMPACT_ATOMS: atom_id res chain seq x y z
N MET A 1 25.39 -2.87 -5.27
CA MET A 1 25.52 -2.83 -3.79
C MET A 1 25.07 -1.45 -3.30
N ASN A 2 23.77 -1.21 -3.16
CA ASN A 2 23.18 0.06 -2.65
C ASN A 2 21.75 -0.11 -2.07
N THR A 3 21.21 -1.32 -2.05
CA THR A 3 19.82 -1.61 -1.68
C THR A 3 19.51 -1.25 -0.22
N SER A 4 20.49 -1.37 0.67
CA SER A 4 20.36 -1.12 2.11
C SER A 4 20.02 0.34 2.43
N ARG A 5 20.49 1.30 1.62
CA ARG A 5 20.24 2.74 1.86
C ARG A 5 18.82 3.17 1.49
N LEU A 6 18.24 2.58 0.43
CA LEU A 6 16.85 2.83 0.04
C LEU A 6 15.86 2.24 1.05
N PHE A 7 16.11 1.02 1.53
CA PHE A 7 15.29 0.42 2.59
C PHE A 7 15.37 1.21 3.90
N HIS A 8 16.57 1.68 4.27
CA HIS A 8 16.75 2.49 5.48
C HIS A 8 16.06 3.86 5.39
N PHE A 9 16.10 4.52 4.23
CA PHE A 9 15.38 5.78 4.01
C PHE A 9 13.86 5.60 4.00
N LEU A 10 13.36 4.47 3.46
CA LEU A 10 11.94 4.12 3.47
C LEU A 10 11.42 3.69 4.85
N PHE A 11 12.28 3.17 5.75
CA PHE A 11 11.89 2.72 7.10
C PHE A 11 12.21 3.70 8.24
N GLN A 12 13.10 4.68 8.06
CA GLN A 12 13.39 5.72 9.08
C GLN A 12 12.59 7.03 8.89
N GLY A 13 11.89 7.20 7.77
CA GLY A 13 11.08 8.40 7.53
C GLY A 13 9.81 8.47 8.39
N ASN A 14 9.31 9.69 8.62
CA ASN A 14 8.02 9.94 9.28
C ASN A 14 6.92 9.06 8.66
N LEU A 15 6.19 8.32 9.51
CA LEU A 15 5.13 7.38 9.12
C LEU A 15 4.15 7.99 8.11
N VAL A 16 3.81 9.25 8.30
CA VAL A 16 2.90 10.02 7.43
C VAL A 16 3.46 10.17 6.02
N LYS A 17 4.76 10.49 5.88
CA LYS A 17 5.41 10.66 4.57
C LYS A 17 5.49 9.33 3.82
N ARG A 18 5.68 8.23 4.54
CA ARG A 18 5.73 6.88 3.96
C ARG A 18 4.36 6.44 3.43
N ILE A 19 3.29 6.71 4.17
CA ILE A 19 1.92 6.46 3.71
C ILE A 19 1.62 7.33 2.49
N ALA A 20 1.94 8.63 2.52
CA ALA A 20 1.74 9.53 1.39
C ALA A 20 2.47 9.07 0.12
N LEU A 21 3.75 8.70 0.23
CA LEU A 21 4.52 8.13 -0.89
C LEU A 21 3.93 6.81 -1.38
N GLY A 22 3.53 5.91 -0.47
CA GLY A 22 2.87 4.65 -0.82
C GLY A 22 1.54 4.85 -1.54
N LEU A 23 0.77 5.88 -1.16
CA LEU A 23 -0.51 6.22 -1.78
C LEU A 23 -0.30 6.78 -3.19
N ILE A 24 0.66 7.70 -3.36
CA ILE A 24 1.04 8.25 -4.68
C ILE A 24 1.54 7.13 -5.60
N LEU A 25 2.45 6.27 -5.11
CA LEU A 25 2.94 5.12 -5.86
C LEU A 25 1.81 4.13 -6.19
N GLY A 26 0.88 3.87 -5.27
CA GLY A 26 -0.27 3.01 -5.50
C GLY A 26 -1.22 3.55 -6.58
N ILE A 27 -1.45 4.86 -6.60
CA ILE A 27 -2.26 5.52 -7.65
C ILE A 27 -1.55 5.42 -9.00
N LEU A 28 -0.24 5.68 -9.06
CA LEU A 28 0.54 5.53 -10.29
C LEU A 28 0.51 4.10 -10.81
N VAL A 29 0.64 3.11 -9.91
CA VAL A 29 0.53 1.69 -10.27
C VAL A 29 -0.88 1.36 -10.74
N ALA A 30 -1.94 1.88 -10.14
CA ALA A 30 -3.31 1.65 -10.58
C ALA A 30 -3.57 2.22 -11.99
N LEU A 31 -3.05 3.42 -12.28
CA LEU A 31 -3.21 4.08 -13.58
C LEU A 31 -2.43 3.37 -14.70
N VAL A 32 -1.25 2.85 -14.38
CA VAL A 32 -0.45 2.03 -15.30
C VAL A 32 -1.06 0.63 -15.42
N ASN A 33 -1.65 0.08 -14.36
CA ASN A 33 -2.30 -1.23 -14.40
C ASN A 33 -3.53 -1.23 -15.30
N SER A 34 -4.39 -0.22 -15.29
CA SER A 34 -5.50 -0.16 -16.27
C SER A 34 -5.01 -0.19 -17.71
N THR A 35 -3.83 0.38 -17.99
CA THR A 35 -3.17 0.33 -19.31
C THR A 35 -2.54 -1.05 -19.61
N ILE A 36 -1.94 -1.68 -18.60
CA ILE A 36 -1.31 -3.02 -18.72
C ILE A 36 -2.35 -4.14 -18.77
N GLU A 37 -3.44 -4.03 -18.03
CA GLU A 37 -4.54 -5.01 -17.98
C GLU A 37 -5.26 -5.10 -19.34
N GLN A 38 -5.40 -3.96 -20.03
CA GLN A 38 -5.90 -3.89 -21.40
C GLN A 38 -4.94 -4.50 -22.44
N THR A 39 -3.63 -4.59 -22.14
CA THR A 39 -2.61 -5.00 -23.12
C THR A 39 -2.05 -6.41 -22.89
N PHE A 40 -1.99 -6.90 -21.63
CA PHE A 40 -1.31 -8.15 -21.26
C PHE A 40 -2.15 -9.11 -20.40
N GLY A 41 -3.39 -8.78 -20.00
CA GLY A 41 -4.25 -9.67 -19.21
C GLY A 41 -3.70 -10.05 -17.82
N PHE A 42 -2.61 -9.40 -17.38
CA PHE A 42 -1.94 -9.67 -16.10
C PHE A 42 -2.46 -8.72 -15.02
N ASN A 43 -3.18 -9.27 -14.05
CA ASN A 43 -3.88 -8.50 -13.03
C ASN A 43 -2.96 -8.18 -11.83
N LEU A 44 -1.95 -7.33 -12.04
CA LEU A 44 -1.07 -6.89 -10.95
C LEU A 44 -1.84 -6.05 -9.91
N ALA A 45 -2.89 -5.34 -10.33
CA ALA A 45 -3.81 -4.67 -9.42
C ALA A 45 -4.54 -5.62 -8.47
N SER A 46 -4.88 -6.84 -8.89
CA SER A 46 -5.58 -7.79 -8.02
C SER A 46 -4.72 -8.16 -6.81
N ASN A 47 -3.46 -8.55 -7.02
CA ASN A 47 -2.57 -8.95 -5.92
C ASN A 47 -2.21 -7.77 -4.99
N VAL A 48 -1.96 -6.59 -5.55
CA VAL A 48 -1.70 -5.38 -4.76
C VAL A 48 -2.97 -4.91 -4.04
N GLY A 49 -4.13 -5.03 -4.67
CA GLY A 49 -5.44 -4.72 -4.10
C GLY A 49 -5.81 -5.64 -2.94
N VAL A 50 -5.47 -6.93 -3.01
CA VAL A 50 -5.65 -7.88 -1.91
C VAL A 50 -4.86 -7.46 -0.68
N LEU A 51 -3.60 -7.01 -0.83
CA LEU A 51 -2.82 -6.46 0.29
C LEU A 51 -3.48 -5.23 0.93
N GLY A 52 -4.05 -4.33 0.11
CA GLY A 52 -4.84 -3.19 0.59
C GLY A 52 -6.10 -3.61 1.35
N GLN A 53 -6.82 -4.61 0.87
CA GLN A 53 -8.01 -5.15 1.54
C GLN A 53 -7.68 -5.76 2.90
N ILE A 54 -6.56 -6.49 3.01
CA ILE A 54 -6.09 -7.02 4.30
C ILE A 54 -5.75 -5.88 5.27
N PHE A 55 -5.09 -4.82 4.81
CA PHE A 55 -4.81 -3.64 5.63
C PHE A 55 -6.08 -2.98 6.17
N VAL A 56 -7.10 -2.77 5.33
CA VAL A 56 -8.37 -2.17 5.74
C VAL A 56 -9.13 -3.08 6.71
N LYS A 57 -9.13 -4.39 6.48
CA LYS A 57 -9.74 -5.38 7.40
C LYS A 57 -9.04 -5.37 8.76
N ALA A 58 -7.71 -5.30 8.79
CA ALA A 58 -6.95 -5.20 10.02
C ALA A 58 -7.28 -3.89 10.78
N LEU A 59 -7.32 -2.75 10.09
CA LEU A 59 -7.69 -1.47 10.70
C LEU A 59 -9.13 -1.50 11.25
N ARG A 60 -10.07 -2.09 10.50
CA ARG A 60 -11.47 -2.25 10.95
C ARG A 60 -11.58 -3.16 12.17
N ALA A 61 -10.73 -4.19 12.29
CA ALA A 61 -10.70 -5.06 13.46
C ALA A 61 -10.24 -4.34 14.74
N VAL A 62 -9.54 -3.21 14.61
CA VAL A 62 -9.14 -2.36 15.75
C VAL A 62 -10.26 -1.41 16.18
N ALA A 63 -11.25 -1.13 15.33
CA ALA A 63 -12.35 -0.22 15.66
C ALA A 63 -13.16 -0.62 16.92
N PRO A 64 -13.54 -1.90 17.13
CA PRO A 64 -14.17 -2.33 18.38
C PRO A 64 -13.29 -2.08 19.60
N ILE A 65 -11.98 -2.30 19.48
CA ILE A 65 -11.02 -2.09 20.58
C ILE A 65 -11.02 -0.62 21.01
N LEU A 66 -11.08 0.31 20.06
CA LEU A 66 -11.18 1.74 20.34
C LEU A 66 -12.49 2.13 21.04
N ILE A 67 -13.60 1.45 20.72
CA ILE A 67 -14.92 1.70 21.33
C ILE A 67 -15.00 1.12 22.74
N PHE A 68 -14.42 -0.06 22.99
CA PHE A 68 -14.48 -0.73 24.29
C PHE A 68 -13.37 -0.33 25.27
N SER A 69 -12.29 0.29 24.77
CA SER A 69 -11.17 0.74 25.61
C SER A 69 -11.29 2.20 26.07
N LEU A 70 -12.23 2.97 25.52
CA LEU A 70 -12.55 4.35 25.92
C LEU A 70 -13.81 4.35 26.79
#